data_AF-A0A3C0NKI8-F1
#
_entry.id   AF-A0A3C0NKI8-F1
#
_cell.length_a   1.000
_cell.length_b   1.000
_cell.length_c   1.000
_cell.angle_alpha   90.00
_cell.angle_beta   90.00
_cell.angle_gamma   90.00
#
_symmetry.space_group_name_H-M   'P 1'
#
loop_
_entity.id
_entity.type
_entity.pdbx_description
1 polymer ?
#
loop_
_entity_poly.entity_id
_entity_poly.type
_entity_poly.pdbx_seq_one_letter_code
_entity_poly.pdbx_strand_id
1 'polypeptide(L)' 'MLTQQRSLKNCLYPSEKLDIQALAKQSERALFQRIMESFIDGILILTEQGEWFHANDLAHQICSKLTQGKAKRNSV' A
#
# COMPACT_ATOMS: atom_id res chain seq x y z
N MET A 1 26.08 -17.15 8.96
CA MET A 1 25.13 -18.22 8.60
C MET A 1 24.39 -18.60 9.88
N LEU A 2 23.07 -18.62 10.03
CA LEU A 2 21.92 -18.43 9.15
C LEU A 2 20.77 -17.86 10.02
N THR A 3 19.87 -17.16 9.35
CA THR A 3 18.76 -16.33 9.82
C THR A 3 17.71 -17.05 10.68
N GLN A 4 17.24 -16.33 11.69
CA GLN A 4 16.04 -16.57 12.48
C GLN A 4 14.84 -16.85 11.56
N GLN A 5 14.37 -18.09 11.58
CA GLN A 5 13.19 -18.57 10.87
C GLN A 5 11.95 -17.91 11.47
N ARG A 6 11.46 -16.83 10.87
CA ARG A 6 10.13 -16.31 11.19
C ARG A 6 9.10 -17.28 10.67
N SER A 7 8.51 -17.99 11.62
CA SER A 7 7.36 -18.86 11.55
C SER A 7 6.37 -18.45 10.45
N LEU A 8 6.26 -19.28 9.41
CA LEU A 8 5.15 -19.24 8.45
C LEU A 8 3.90 -19.74 9.17
N LYS A 9 3.29 -18.89 10.00
CA LYS A 9 1.90 -19.05 10.42
C LYS A 9 0.99 -18.36 9.40
N ASN A 10 0.91 -18.94 8.21
CA ASN A 10 -0.23 -18.68 7.32
C ASN A 10 -1.04 -19.97 7.23
N CYS A 11 -1.91 -20.10 8.23
CA CYS A 11 -3.24 -20.68 8.17
C CYS A 11 -3.46 -21.78 7.12
N LEU A 12 -3.11 -23.01 7.50
CA LEU A 12 -3.70 -24.21 6.91
C LEU A 12 -4.86 -24.65 7.82
N TYR A 13 -6.13 -24.57 7.38
CA TYR A 13 -7.31 -25.36 7.78
C TYR A 13 -8.54 -24.89 6.96
N PRO A 14 -9.65 -25.66 6.89
CA PRO A 14 -9.87 -26.88 6.11
C PRO A 14 -10.90 -26.64 4.98
N SER A 15 -11.20 -27.68 4.20
CA SER A 15 -12.18 -27.73 3.09
C SER A 15 -13.40 -26.80 3.22
N GLU A 16 -13.36 -25.64 2.56
CA GLU A 16 -14.53 -24.88 2.11
C GLU A 16 -14.31 -24.63 0.62
N LYS A 17 -15.35 -24.82 -0.20
CA LYS A 17 -15.29 -24.66 -1.67
C LYS A 17 -14.48 -23.41 -2.02
N LEU A 18 -13.29 -23.61 -2.59
CA LEU A 18 -12.43 -22.51 -3.04
C LEU A 18 -13.22 -21.74 -4.10
N ASP A 19 -13.75 -20.58 -3.72
CA ASP A 19 -14.36 -19.69 -4.70
C ASP A 19 -13.21 -19.11 -5.54
N ILE A 20 -12.98 -19.76 -6.68
CA ILE A 20 -11.94 -19.41 -7.65
C ILE A 20 -12.03 -17.90 -8.00
N GLN A 21 -13.23 -17.30 -7.93
CA GLN A 21 -13.44 -15.88 -8.17
C GLN A 21 -12.84 -14.99 -7.08
N ALA A 22 -12.86 -15.41 -5.81
CA ALA A 22 -12.26 -14.65 -4.72
C ALA A 22 -10.72 -14.62 -4.82
N LEU A 23 -10.12 -15.75 -5.22
CA LEU A 23 -8.68 -15.86 -5.44
C LEU A 23 -8.22 -15.03 -6.65
N ALA A 24 -8.98 -15.05 -7.75
CA ALA A 24 -8.72 -14.21 -8.92
C ALA A 24 -8.79 -12.71 -8.57
N LYS A 25 -9.83 -12.28 -7.85
CA LYS A 25 -9.96 -10.89 -7.37
C LYS A 25 -8.81 -10.46 -6.45
N GLN A 26 -8.33 -11.37 -5.59
CA GLN A 26 -7.17 -11.10 -4.74
C GLN A 26 -5.90 -10.92 -5.58
N SER A 27 -5.73 -11.72 -6.64
CA SER A 27 -4.60 -11.61 -7.56
C SER A 27 -4.61 -10.29 -8.34
N GLU A 28 -5.79 -9.83 -8.78
CA GLU A 28 -5.96 -8.54 -9.48
C GLU A 28 -5.62 -7.35 -8.57
N ARG A 29 -6.10 -7.37 -7.31
CA ARG A 29 -5.75 -6.33 -6.32
C ARG A 29 -4.27 -6.28 -6.03
N ALA A 30 -3.63 -7.45 -5.87
CA ALA A 30 -2.19 -7.54 -5.63
C ALA A 30 -1.38 -7.05 -6.84
N LEU A 31 -1.83 -7.36 -8.06
CA LEU A 31 -1.21 -6.87 -9.28
C LEU A 31 -1.34 -5.34 -9.39
N PHE A 32 -2.54 -4.80 -9.17
CA PHE A 32 -2.78 -3.36 -9.18
C PHE A 32 -1.88 -2.65 -8.17
N GLN A 33 -1.83 -3.11 -6.93
CA GLN A 33 -0.94 -2.55 -5.91
C GLN A 33 0.53 -2.58 -6.36
N ARG A 34 1.01 -3.71 -6.89
CA ARG A 34 2.40 -3.79 -7.40
C ARG A 34 2.69 -2.82 -8.53
N ILE A 35 1.74 -2.63 -9.45
CA ILE A 35 1.87 -1.67 -10.54
C ILE A 35 1.96 -0.27 -9.95
N MET A 36 1.08 0.10 -9.02
CA MET A 36 1.08 1.40 -8.35
C MET A 36 2.40 1.70 -7.60
N GLU A 37 2.97 0.71 -6.91
CA GLU A 37 4.25 0.86 -6.23
C GLU A 37 5.47 0.85 -7.17
N SER A 38 5.32 0.37 -8.40
CA SER A 38 6.40 0.34 -9.38
C SER A 38 6.66 1.68 -10.06
N PHE A 39 5.72 2.64 -9.94
CA PHE A 39 5.91 3.97 -10.49
C PHE A 39 7.00 4.74 -9.75
N ILE A 40 7.86 5.40 -10.52
CA ILE A 40 8.94 6.24 -9.98
C ILE A 40 8.36 7.50 -9.33
N ASP A 41 7.20 7.97 -9.79
CA ASP A 41 6.51 9.13 -9.26
C ASP A 41 5.58 8.78 -8.09
N GLY A 42 5.30 9.78 -7.25
CA GLY A 42 4.30 9.65 -6.18
C GLY A 42 2.89 9.73 -6.76
N ILE A 43 2.08 8.68 -6.55
CA ILE A 43 0.68 8.66 -6.99
C ILE A 43 -0.24 8.84 -5.78
N LEU A 44 -1.14 9.81 -5.88
CA LEU A 44 -2.21 10.08 -4.91
C LEU A 44 -3.55 9.98 -5.63
N ILE A 45 -4.41 9.07 -5.18
CA ILE A 45 -5.77 8.91 -5.69
C ILE A 45 -6.73 9.50 -4.67
N LEU A 46 -7.58 10.41 -5.13
CA LEU A 46 -8.61 11.06 -4.33
C LEU A 46 -10.01 10.67 -4.81
N THR A 47 -10.99 10.78 -3.93
CA THR A 47 -12.40 10.79 -4.30
C THR A 47 -12.75 12.11 -5.01
N GLU A 48 -13.92 12.18 -5.63
CA GLU A 48 -14.43 13.42 -6.22
C GLU A 48 -14.63 14.53 -5.16
N GLN A 49 -14.85 14.13 -3.91
CA GLN A 49 -14.95 15.03 -2.76
C GLN A 49 -13.58 15.52 -2.26
N GLY A 50 -12.49 15.02 -2.86
CA GLY A 50 -11.11 15.37 -2.50
C GLY A 50 -10.56 14.57 -1.32
N GLU A 51 -11.24 13.49 -0.90
CA GLU A 51 -10.77 12.65 0.21
C GLU A 51 -9.70 11.66 -0.27
N TRP A 52 -8.75 11.35 0.60
CA TRP A 52 -7.66 10.42 0.27
C TRP A 52 -8.18 8.98 0.16
N PHE A 53 -8.16 8.43 -1.05
CA PHE A 53 -8.55 7.06 -1.32
C PHE A 53 -7.35 6.09 -1.30
N HIS A 54 -6.25 6.46 -1.95
CA HIS A 54 -5.05 5.63 -2.00
C HIS A 54 -3.80 6.47 -2.28
N ALA A 55 -2.63 5.98 -1.86
CA ALA A 55 -1.35 6.51 -2.29
C ALA A 55 -0.31 5.40 -2.31
N ASN A 56 0.67 5.55 -3.20
CA ASN A 56 1.87 4.71 -3.18
C ASN A 56 2.87 5.18 -2.09
N ASP A 57 3.88 4.37 -1.83
CA ASP A 57 4.87 4.62 -0.77
C ASP A 57 5.58 5.96 -0.94
N LEU A 58 5.90 6.35 -2.18
CA LEU A 58 6.58 7.62 -2.46
C LEU A 58 5.67 8.82 -2.16
N ALA A 59 4.40 8.78 -2.59
CA ALA A 59 3.44 9.85 -2.27
C ALA A 59 3.26 10.00 -0.76
N HIS A 60 3.17 8.90 0.00
CA HIS A 60 3.13 8.93 1.45
C HIS A 60 4.34 9.67 2.06
N GLN A 61 5.55 9.37 1.58
CA GLN A 61 6.77 10.03 2.05
C GLN A 61 6.80 11.52 1.73
N ILE A 62 6.39 11.91 0.52
CA ILE A 62 6.31 13.31 0.10
C ILE A 62 5.32 14.06 1.01
N CYS A 63 4.10 13.53 1.16
CA CYS A 63 3.07 14.13 2.02
C CYS A 63 3.54 14.26 3.47
N SER A 64 4.20 13.23 4.02
CA SER A 64 4.79 13.30 5.37
C SER A 64 5.78 14.46 5.49
N LYS A 65 6.69 14.63 4.52
CA LYS A 65 7.67 15.75 4.54
C LYS A 65 7.00 17.12 4.41
N LEU A 66 5.96 17.23 3.58
CA LEU A 66 5.19 18.48 3.42
C LEU A 66 4.46 18.87 4.72
N THR A 67 3.92 17.90 5.46
CA THR A 67 3.27 18.17 6.76
C THR A 67 4.28 18.59 7.83
N GLN A 68 5.49 18.03 7.82
CA GLN A 68 6.56 18.40 8.75
C GLN A 68 7.09 19.82 8.49
N GLY A 69 7.04 20.31 7.25
CA GLY A 69 7.45 21.66 6.87
C GLY A 69 6.58 22.79 7.45
N LYS A 70 5.35 22.52 7.93
CA LYS A 70 4.50 23.53 8.57
C LYS A 70 5.02 23.99 9.94
N ALA A 71 6.00 23.31 10.53
CA ALA A 71 6.59 23.68 11.83
C ALA A 71 7.71 24.74 11.73
N LYS A 72 8.23 25.05 10.55
CA LYS A 72 9.14 26.18 10.34
C LYS A 72 8.54 27.14 9.34
N ARG A 73 7.62 27.97 9.85
CA ARG A 73 7.27 29.23 9.19
C ARG A 73 8.58 30.01 9.05
N ASN A 74 9.08 30.17 7.82
CA ASN A 74 10.16 31.13 7.58
C ASN A 74 9.61 32.50 7.99
N SER A 75 10.11 33.02 9.12
CA SER A 75 9.97 34.43 9.49
C SER A 75 10.95 35.20 8.62
N VAL A 76 10.43 35.79 7.55
CA VAL A 76 11.11 36.80 6.74
C VAL A 76 10.83 38.17 7.34
#